data_AF-A0A8X6G2W5-F1
#
_entry.id   AF-A0A8X6G2W5-F1
#
_cell.length_a   1.000
_cell.length_b   1.000
_cell.length_c   1.000
_cell.angle_alpha   90.00
_cell.angle_beta   90.00
_cell.angle_gamma   90.00
#
_symmetry.space_group_name_H-M   'P 1'
#
loop_
_entity.id
_entity.type
_entity.pdbx_description
1 polymer ?
#
loop_
_entity_poly.entity_id
_entity_poly.type
_entity_poly.pdbx_seq_one_letter_code
_entity_poly.pdbx_strand_id
1 'polypeptide(L)'
;MAVFWAAILDRINGVSKSLQKKTIELRTAVDLLKSLLDFLISQRELFDDYETKANEKTDTQYSDENQRVRKRKRHHDDGPAKEVVLRGKEKLKVDTYLPVLDMLCTELSRCLEAYREINDLFRFLTDFLTKSDAEIRQACTKFKEYYFEDIEPEFIDEMVQYKYFILQLEDAGKKLCLPKSLTN
;
A
#
# COMPACT_ATOMS: atom_id res chain seq x y z
N MET A 1 -6.76 -2.69 -22.69
CA MET A 1 -6.69 -1.81 -21.50
C MET A 1 -7.95 -1.81 -20.62
N ALA A 2 -9.18 -1.88 -21.16
CA ALA A 2 -10.39 -1.85 -20.32
C ALA A 2 -10.47 -3.00 -19.29
N VAL A 3 -10.15 -4.23 -19.69
CA VAL A 3 -10.12 -5.39 -18.78
C VAL A 3 -9.13 -5.20 -17.64
N PHE A 4 -7.93 -4.69 -17.95
CA PHE A 4 -6.92 -4.33 -16.95
C PHE A 4 -7.43 -3.27 -15.98
N TRP A 5 -7.93 -2.15 -16.48
CA TRP A 5 -8.43 -1.07 -15.61
C TRP A 5 -9.60 -1.50 -14.74
N ALA A 6 -10.50 -2.34 -15.25
CA ALA A 6 -11.60 -2.88 -14.45
C ALA A 6 -11.08 -3.67 -13.24
N ALA A 7 -10.08 -4.54 -13.43
CA ALA A 7 -9.48 -5.31 -12.34
C ALA A 7 -8.76 -4.42 -11.31
N ILE A 8 -7.98 -3.44 -11.78
CA ILE A 8 -7.24 -2.51 -10.91
C ILE A 8 -8.20 -1.65 -10.10
N LEU A 9 -9.15 -0.98 -10.76
CA LEU A 9 -10.05 -0.03 -10.12
C LEU A 9 -11.00 -0.72 -9.14
N ASP A 10 -11.46 -1.94 -9.44
CA ASP A 10 -12.32 -2.69 -8.52
C ASP A 10 -11.59 -3.02 -7.21
N ARG A 11 -10.34 -3.50 -7.30
CA ARG A 11 -9.53 -3.81 -6.12
C ARG A 11 -9.19 -2.55 -5.31
N ILE A 12 -8.80 -1.46 -5.97
CA ILE A 12 -8.55 -0.16 -5.32
C ILE A 12 -9.81 0.34 -4.60
N ASN A 13 -10.97 0.29 -5.27
CA ASN A 13 -12.24 0.73 -4.69
C ASN A 13 -12.63 -0.10 -3.45
N GLY A 14 -12.44 -1.41 -3.48
CA GLY A 14 -12.71 -2.28 -2.33
C GLY A 14 -11.88 -1.90 -1.09
N VAL A 15 -10.60 -1.63 -1.29
CA VAL A 15 -9.70 -1.15 -0.22
C VAL A 15 -10.08 0.25 0.23
N SER A 16 -10.32 1.18 -0.70
CA SER A 16 -10.74 2.55 -0.39
C SER A 16 -12.01 2.60 0.47
N LYS A 17 -13.03 1.81 0.12
CA LYS A 17 -14.26 1.70 0.93
C LYS A 17 -13.99 1.15 2.33
N SER A 18 -13.04 0.24 2.46
CA SER A 18 -12.66 -0.33 3.75
C SER A 18 -11.94 0.70 4.61
N LEU A 19 -11.00 1.46 4.03
CA LEU A 19 -10.27 2.54 4.70
C LEU A 19 -11.17 3.67 5.20
N GLN A 20 -12.31 3.90 4.54
CA GLN A 20 -13.27 4.95 4.93
C GLN A 20 -14.24 4.52 6.04
N LYS A 21 -14.15 3.28 6.53
CA LYS A 21 -14.99 2.83 7.65
C LYS A 21 -14.57 3.54 8.93
N LYS A 22 -15.52 4.14 9.65
CA LYS A 22 -15.27 4.82 10.94
C LYS A 22 -14.65 3.94 12.02
N THR A 23 -14.81 2.62 11.90
CA THR A 23 -14.35 1.62 12.86
C THR A 23 -13.06 0.94 12.40
N ILE A 24 -12.39 1.45 11.36
CA ILE A 24 -11.16 0.81 10.89
C ILE A 24 -10.03 1.02 11.90
N GLU A 25 -9.35 -0.07 12.23
CA GLU A 25 -8.12 -0.01 13.00
C GLU A 25 -6.94 0.33 12.09
N LEU A 26 -6.01 1.12 12.62
CA LEU A 26 -4.85 1.59 11.87
C LEU A 26 -3.96 0.43 11.37
N ARG A 27 -3.79 -0.63 12.17
CA ARG A 27 -3.10 -1.85 11.76
C ARG A 27 -3.79 -2.52 10.57
N THR A 28 -5.11 -2.67 10.64
CA THR A 28 -5.91 -3.23 9.54
C THR A 28 -5.78 -2.37 8.27
N ALA A 29 -5.73 -1.05 8.40
CA ALA A 29 -5.50 -0.15 7.27
C ALA A 29 -4.13 -0.40 6.60
N VAL A 30 -3.05 -0.54 7.39
CA VAL A 30 -1.71 -0.88 6.88
C VAL A 30 -1.72 -2.22 6.15
N ASP A 31 -2.36 -3.25 6.72
CA ASP A 31 -2.42 -4.59 6.12
C ASP A 31 -3.21 -4.59 4.79
N LEU A 32 -4.31 -3.83 4.72
CA LEU A 32 -5.09 -3.66 3.48
C LEU A 32 -4.30 -2.94 2.38
N LEU A 33 -3.58 -1.87 2.72
CA LEU A 33 -2.73 -1.13 1.78
C LEU A 33 -1.58 -2.01 1.28
N LYS A 34 -0.96 -2.78 2.17
CA LYS A 34 0.09 -3.76 1.80
C LYS A 34 -0.46 -4.82 0.85
N SER A 35 -1.62 -5.41 1.16
CA SER A 35 -2.26 -6.39 0.28
C SER A 35 -2.60 -5.81 -1.09
N LEU A 36 -3.02 -4.55 -1.16
CA LEU A 36 -3.25 -3.86 -2.42
C LEU A 36 -1.97 -3.67 -3.23
N LEU A 37 -0.87 -3.30 -2.57
CA LEU A 37 0.44 -3.15 -3.20
C LEU A 37 0.96 -4.48 -3.75
N ASP A 38 0.89 -5.56 -2.96
CA ASP A 38 1.26 -6.91 -3.40
C ASP A 38 0.42 -7.35 -4.61
N PHE A 39 -0.88 -7.01 -4.61
CA PHE A 39 -1.74 -7.23 -5.76
C PHE A 39 -1.25 -6.46 -7.00
N LEU A 40 -0.96 -5.16 -6.89
CA LEU A 40 -0.47 -4.37 -8.03
C LEU A 40 0.85 -4.89 -8.59
N ILE A 41 1.79 -5.27 -7.71
CA ILE A 41 3.09 -5.84 -8.11
C ILE A 41 2.86 -7.15 -8.90
N SER A 42 1.97 -8.02 -8.42
CA SER A 42 1.67 -9.27 -9.12
C SER A 42 1.01 -9.07 -10.49
N GLN A 43 0.42 -7.89 -10.76
CA GLN A 43 -0.15 -7.62 -12.08
C GLN A 43 0.93 -7.53 -13.15
N ARG A 44 2.17 -7.14 -12.83
CA ARG A 44 3.22 -6.84 -13.82
C ARG A 44 3.46 -7.95 -14.85
N GLU A 45 3.31 -9.20 -14.45
CA GLU A 45 3.52 -10.38 -15.30
C GLU A 45 2.24 -10.86 -16.03
N LEU A 46 1.09 -10.23 -15.79
CA LEU A 46 -0.22 -10.66 -16.31
C LEU A 46 -0.67 -9.93 -17.57
N PHE A 47 0.25 -9.25 -18.27
CA PHE A 47 -0.09 -8.50 -19.47
C PHE A 47 -0.74 -9.40 -20.54
N ASP A 48 -0.17 -10.59 -20.78
CA ASP A 48 -0.64 -11.52 -21.81
C ASP A 48 -2.04 -12.06 -21.48
N ASP A 49 -2.35 -12.26 -20.21
CA ASP A 49 -3.69 -12.66 -19.75
C ASP A 49 -4.72 -11.55 -19.99
N TYR A 50 -4.34 -10.30 -19.73
CA TYR A 50 -5.21 -9.13 -19.98
C TYR A 50 -5.43 -8.89 -21.46
N GLU A 51 -4.42 -9.12 -22.29
CA GLU A 51 -4.53 -9.06 -23.75
C GLU A 51 -5.48 -10.16 -24.25
N THR A 52 -5.29 -11.40 -23.81
CA THR A 52 -6.15 -12.54 -24.19
C THR A 52 -7.62 -12.28 -23.85
N LYS A 53 -7.90 -11.86 -22.61
CA LYS A 53 -9.26 -11.52 -22.15
C LYS A 53 -9.87 -10.32 -22.88
N ALA A 54 -9.04 -9.40 -23.38
CA ALA A 54 -9.52 -8.27 -24.18
C ALA A 54 -9.90 -8.73 -25.59
N ASN A 55 -9.09 -9.58 -26.22
CA ASN A 55 -9.33 -10.10 -27.56
C ASN A 55 -10.58 -11.02 -27.61
N GLU A 56 -10.91 -11.71 -26.52
CA GLU A 56 -12.19 -12.44 -26.40
C GLU A 56 -13.43 -11.54 -26.50
N LYS A 57 -13.29 -10.24 -26.18
CA LYS A 57 -14.39 -9.26 -26.16
C LYS A 57 -14.47 -8.42 -27.41
N THR A 58 -13.38 -8.33 -28.18
CA THR A 58 -13.26 -7.44 -29.35
C THR A 58 -12.35 -8.07 -30.39
N ASP A 59 -12.82 -8.15 -31.64
CA ASP A 59 -12.06 -8.68 -32.78
C ASP A 59 -11.26 -7.56 -33.46
N THR A 60 -10.28 -7.00 -32.75
CA THR A 60 -9.51 -5.83 -33.20
C THR A 60 -8.01 -6.05 -33.05
N GLN A 61 -7.27 -5.80 -34.13
CA GLN A 61 -5.81 -5.75 -34.12
C GLN A 61 -5.28 -4.38 -33.67
N TYR A 62 -4.01 -4.33 -33.30
CA TYR A 62 -3.36 -3.09 -32.94
C TYR A 62 -3.28 -2.14 -34.15
N SER A 63 -3.75 -0.90 -33.97
CA SER A 63 -3.87 0.08 -35.06
C SER A 63 -2.53 0.53 -35.66
N ASP A 64 -1.43 0.38 -34.92
CA ASP A 64 -0.09 0.76 -35.36
C ASP A 64 0.79 -0.42 -35.80
N GLU A 65 0.28 -1.64 -35.74
CA GLU A 65 0.98 -2.86 -36.15
C GLU A 65 1.38 -2.78 -37.62
N ASN A 66 0.46 -2.32 -38.48
CA ASN A 66 0.64 -2.21 -39.93
C ASN A 66 1.02 -0.80 -40.42
N GLN A 67 1.33 0.17 -39.54
CA GLN A 67 1.69 1.53 -39.97
C GLN A 67 3.10 1.60 -40.59
N ARG A 68 3.32 2.42 -41.63
CA ARG A 68 4.67 2.55 -42.24
C ARG A 68 5.68 3.18 -41.27
N VAL A 69 6.83 2.55 -41.05
CA VAL A 69 7.93 3.14 -40.26
C VAL A 69 8.61 4.25 -41.08
N ARG A 70 8.63 5.48 -40.57
CA ARG A 70 9.43 6.56 -41.17
C ARG A 70 10.89 6.36 -40.79
N LYS A 71 11.76 6.08 -41.77
CA LYS A 71 13.21 6.03 -41.54
C LYS A 71 13.75 7.45 -41.31
N ARG A 72 14.40 7.69 -40.17
CA ARG A 72 15.12 8.93 -39.90
C ARG A 72 16.41 9.00 -40.73
N LYS A 73 16.83 10.19 -41.14
CA LYS A 73 18.17 10.41 -41.70
C LYS A 73 19.18 10.22 -40.56
N ARG A 74 20.17 9.33 -40.75
CA ARG A 74 21.28 9.11 -39.80
C ARG A 74 22.41 10.09 -40.08
N HIS A 75 23.05 10.60 -39.04
CA HIS A 75 24.29 11.37 -39.12
C HIS A 75 25.51 10.44 -38.98
N HIS A 76 26.68 10.92 -39.41
CA HIS A 76 27.91 10.12 -39.45
C HIS A 76 28.39 9.69 -38.04
N ASP A 77 27.93 10.38 -37.00
CA ASP A 77 28.22 10.10 -35.59
C ASP A 77 27.15 9.22 -34.91
N ASP A 78 26.03 8.92 -35.58
CA ASP A 78 25.04 7.98 -35.05
C ASP A 78 25.64 6.56 -35.10
N GLY A 79 25.91 5.96 -33.93
CA GLY A 79 26.48 4.62 -33.82
C GLY A 79 25.68 3.52 -34.56
N PRO A 80 26.22 2.30 -34.68
CA PRO A 80 25.64 1.25 -35.54
C PRO A 80 24.31 0.68 -35.04
N ALA A 81 23.83 1.10 -33.86
CA ALA A 81 22.60 0.59 -33.26
C ALA A 81 21.38 0.80 -34.17
N LYS A 82 20.51 -0.21 -34.24
CA LYS A 82 19.20 -0.09 -34.89
C LYS A 82 18.25 0.66 -33.96
N GLU A 83 17.45 1.54 -34.55
CA GLU A 83 16.41 2.26 -33.81
C GLU A 83 15.35 1.25 -33.37
N VAL A 84 15.07 1.19 -32.06
CA VAL A 84 14.03 0.31 -31.50
C VAL A 84 12.69 1.01 -31.71
N VAL A 85 11.85 0.41 -32.56
CA VAL A 85 10.49 0.90 -32.82
C VAL A 85 9.51 -0.10 -32.23
N LEU A 86 9.02 0.19 -31.03
CA LEU A 86 7.99 -0.62 -30.38
C LEU A 86 6.64 -0.41 -31.09
N ARG A 87 5.90 -1.50 -31.31
CA ARG A 87 4.60 -1.49 -31.99
C ARG A 87 3.63 -2.48 -31.36
N GLY A 88 2.33 -2.25 -31.61
CA GLY A 88 1.25 -3.12 -31.18
C GLY A 88 1.39 -3.57 -29.74
N LYS A 89 1.44 -4.87 -29.55
CA LYS A 89 1.59 -5.52 -28.24
C LYS A 89 2.74 -4.95 -27.40
N GLU A 90 3.96 -4.92 -27.96
CA GLU A 90 5.15 -4.49 -27.21
C GLU A 90 5.07 -3.01 -26.82
N LYS A 91 4.56 -2.17 -27.71
CA LYS A 91 4.35 -0.75 -27.42
C LYS A 91 3.33 -0.54 -26.32
N LEU A 92 2.18 -1.21 -26.39
CA LEU A 92 1.16 -1.10 -25.34
C LEU A 92 1.72 -1.58 -23.99
N LYS A 93 2.49 -2.67 -23.99
CA LYS A 93 3.12 -3.21 -22.78
C LYS A 93 4.14 -2.23 -22.18
N VAL A 94 5.10 -1.77 -22.99
CA VAL A 94 6.25 -0.99 -22.52
C VAL A 94 5.91 0.48 -22.30
N ASP A 95 5.14 1.11 -23.20
CA ASP A 95 4.89 2.55 -23.14
C ASP A 95 3.68 2.90 -22.27
N THR A 96 2.80 1.93 -21.96
CA THR A 96 1.54 2.21 -21.24
C THR A 96 1.35 1.31 -20.03
N TYR A 97 1.33 -0.01 -20.21
CA TYR A 97 0.97 -0.93 -19.14
C TYR A 97 1.96 -0.93 -17.97
N LEU A 98 3.25 -1.10 -18.26
CA LEU A 98 4.29 -1.10 -17.22
C LEU A 98 4.41 0.27 -16.53
N PRO A 99 4.46 1.41 -17.25
CA PRO A 99 4.53 2.73 -16.62
C PRO A 99 3.35 3.04 -15.70
N VAL A 100 2.12 2.61 -16.08
CA VAL A 100 0.94 2.77 -15.22
C VAL A 100 1.09 1.97 -13.93
N LEU A 101 1.52 0.71 -14.01
CA LEU A 101 1.75 -0.11 -12.81
C LEU A 101 2.87 0.46 -11.93
N ASP A 102 3.98 0.88 -12.53
CA ASP A 102 5.11 1.45 -11.80
C ASP A 102 4.70 2.71 -11.03
N MET A 103 3.91 3.58 -11.67
CA MET A 103 3.35 4.77 -11.02
C MET A 103 2.41 4.40 -9.86
N LEU A 104 1.47 3.48 -10.09
CA LEU A 104 0.53 3.05 -9.05
C LEU A 104 1.25 2.40 -7.85
N CYS A 105 2.23 1.56 -8.11
CA CYS A 105 3.06 0.93 -7.07
C CYS A 105 3.85 1.99 -6.29
N THR A 106 4.43 2.97 -6.96
CA THR A 106 5.20 4.06 -6.32
C THR A 106 4.32 4.88 -5.39
N GLU A 107 3.17 5.34 -5.89
CA GLU A 107 2.25 6.17 -5.11
C GLU A 107 1.62 5.40 -3.95
N LEU A 108 1.25 4.13 -4.18
CA LEU A 108 0.69 3.31 -3.11
C LEU A 108 1.73 2.94 -2.06
N SER A 109 2.99 2.71 -2.45
CA SER A 109 4.09 2.49 -1.50
C SER A 109 4.29 3.72 -0.61
N ARG A 110 4.30 4.92 -1.20
CA ARG A 110 4.38 6.18 -0.44
C ARG A 110 3.22 6.33 0.56
N CYS A 111 2.00 6.01 0.12
CA CYS A 111 0.82 6.02 1.00
C CYS A 111 0.95 4.99 2.14
N LEU A 112 1.39 3.76 1.83
CA LEU A 112 1.60 2.70 2.81
C LEU A 112 2.63 3.11 3.88
N GLU A 113 3.74 3.73 3.49
CA GLU A 113 4.76 4.18 4.44
C GLU A 113 4.23 5.26 5.39
N ALA A 114 3.44 6.23 4.90
CA ALA A 114 2.80 7.22 5.76
C ALA A 114 1.87 6.57 6.81
N TYR A 115 1.10 5.55 6.41
CA TYR A 115 0.27 4.79 7.35
C TYR A 115 1.11 3.97 8.33
N ARG A 116 2.25 3.41 7.91
CA ARG A 116 3.17 2.68 8.78
C ARG A 116 3.80 3.59 9.83
N GLU A 117 4.23 4.78 9.45
CA GLU A 117 4.81 5.75 10.39
C GLU A 117 3.84 6.11 11.51
N ILE A 118 2.59 6.46 11.15
CA ILE A 118 1.53 6.76 12.13
C ILE A 118 1.24 5.52 12.97
N ASN A 119 1.14 4.35 12.35
CA ASN A 119 0.88 3.11 13.09
C ASN A 119 2.01 2.83 14.08
N ASP A 120 3.26 2.97 13.69
CA ASP A 120 4.41 2.73 14.55
C ASP A 120 4.61 3.82 15.62
N LEU A 121 3.89 4.94 15.55
CA LEU A 121 3.85 5.96 16.59
C LEU A 121 2.75 5.67 17.62
N PHE A 122 1.59 5.18 17.19
CA PHE A 122 0.40 5.00 18.03
C PHE A 122 0.09 3.55 18.41
N ARG A 123 0.75 2.55 17.81
CA ARG A 123 0.44 1.11 18.00
C ARG A 123 0.47 0.68 19.46
N PHE A 124 1.32 1.29 20.29
CA PHE A 124 1.41 0.93 21.70
C PHE A 124 0.07 1.08 22.43
N LEU A 125 -0.80 2.01 22.00
CA LEU A 125 -2.13 2.18 22.58
C LEU A 125 -3.04 0.96 22.38
N THR A 126 -2.73 0.10 21.41
CA THR A 126 -3.52 -1.08 21.11
C THR A 126 -2.88 -2.40 21.53
N ASP A 127 -1.57 -2.46 21.74
CA ASP A 127 -0.88 -3.70 22.10
C ASP A 127 -0.13 -3.66 23.44
N PHE A 128 -0.21 -2.56 24.21
CA PHE A 128 0.51 -2.40 25.49
C PHE A 128 0.29 -3.54 26.49
N LEU A 129 -0.90 -4.14 26.54
CA LEU A 129 -1.18 -5.26 27.45
C LEU A 129 -0.30 -6.49 27.16
N THR A 130 0.04 -6.70 25.88
CA THR A 130 0.84 -7.84 25.41
C THR A 130 2.33 -7.55 25.38
N LYS A 131 2.73 -6.29 25.58
CA LYS A 131 4.11 -5.82 25.44
C LYS A 131 4.85 -5.84 26.77
N SER A 132 6.15 -6.05 26.73
CA SER A 132 7.01 -5.88 27.90
C SER A 132 7.11 -4.40 28.29
N ASP A 133 7.44 -4.12 29.55
CA ASP A 133 7.57 -2.74 30.03
C ASP A 133 8.68 -1.98 29.27
N ALA A 134 9.74 -2.68 28.87
CA ALA A 134 10.81 -2.11 28.06
C ALA A 134 10.29 -1.66 26.67
N GLU A 135 9.48 -2.49 26.00
CA GLU A 135 8.86 -2.14 24.72
C GLU A 135 7.88 -0.97 24.85
N ILE A 136 7.08 -0.95 25.92
CA ILE A 136 6.14 0.15 26.19
C ILE A 136 6.91 1.45 26.40
N ARG A 137 7.95 1.42 27.23
CA ARG A 137 8.81 2.58 27.49
C ARG A 137 9.44 3.10 26.21
N GLN A 138 9.97 2.21 25.37
CA GLN A 138 10.55 2.59 24.09
C GLN A 138 9.52 3.27 23.18
N ALA A 139 8.33 2.69 23.05
CA ALA A 139 7.26 3.25 22.21
C ALA A 139 6.75 4.59 22.75
N CYS A 140 6.53 4.71 24.06
CA CYS A 140 6.11 5.95 24.71
C CYS A 140 7.19 7.04 24.63
N THR A 141 8.47 6.67 24.70
CA THR A 141 9.58 7.61 24.51
C THR A 141 9.55 8.19 23.09
N LYS A 142 9.44 7.33 22.06
CA LYS A 142 9.29 7.77 20.67
C LYS A 142 8.06 8.68 20.49
N PHE A 143 6.93 8.32 21.12
CA PHE A 143 5.70 9.12 21.09
C PHE A 143 5.89 10.49 21.74
N LYS A 144 6.48 10.53 22.93
CA LYS A 144 6.79 11.76 23.68
C LYS A 144 7.77 12.64 22.93
N GLU A 145 8.79 12.07 22.29
CA GLU A 145 9.77 12.84 21.50
C GLU A 145 9.09 13.50 20.29
N TYR A 146 8.14 12.82 19.65
CA TYR A 146 7.36 13.38 18.55
C TYR A 146 6.45 14.53 19.01
N TYR A 147 5.84 14.39 20.18
CA TYR A 147 4.93 15.38 20.79
C TYR A 147 5.54 16.02 22.04
N PHE A 148 6.77 16.52 21.95
CA PHE A 148 7.56 16.92 23.12
C PHE A 148 7.00 18.13 23.89
N GLU A 149 6.15 18.94 23.24
CA GLU A 149 5.45 20.08 23.87
C GLU A 149 4.15 19.67 24.55
N ASP A 150 3.54 18.56 24.10
CA ASP A 150 2.20 18.13 24.54
C ASP A 150 2.21 17.01 25.59
N ILE A 151 3.35 16.31 25.74
CA ILE A 151 3.45 15.09 26.55
C ILE A 151 4.50 15.25 27.65
N GLU A 152 4.06 15.14 28.90
CA GLU A 152 4.94 15.18 30.07
C GLU A 152 5.84 13.93 30.16
N PRO A 153 7.07 14.04 30.70
CA PRO A 153 7.97 12.90 30.89
C PRO A 153 7.35 11.74 31.70
N GLU A 154 6.50 12.06 32.67
CA GLU A 154 5.83 11.13 33.57
C GLU A 154 4.88 10.17 32.82
N PHE A 155 4.38 10.56 31.64
CA PHE A 155 3.50 9.75 30.79
C PHE A 155 4.06 8.33 30.55
N ILE A 156 5.38 8.19 30.42
CA ILE A 156 6.04 6.91 30.17
C ILE A 156 5.81 5.94 31.35
N ASP A 157 5.95 6.43 32.58
CA ASP A 157 5.72 5.63 33.79
C ASP A 157 4.23 5.40 34.03
N GLU A 158 3.39 6.40 33.77
CA GLU A 158 1.93 6.30 33.86
C GLU A 158 1.38 5.20 32.95
N MET A 159 1.90 5.07 31.72
CA MET A 159 1.49 4.01 30.80
C MET A 159 1.84 2.59 31.31
N VAL A 160 2.99 2.43 31.95
CA VAL A 160 3.37 1.15 32.57
C VAL A 160 2.47 0.85 33.76
N GLN A 161 2.19 1.84 34.61
CA GLN A 161 1.26 1.68 35.74
C GLN A 161 -0.16 1.35 35.26
N TYR A 162 -0.62 2.03 34.20
CA TYR A 162 -1.92 1.82 33.59
C TYR A 162 -2.10 0.39 33.08
N LYS A 163 -1.07 -0.19 32.43
CA LYS A 163 -1.07 -1.61 32.05
C LYS A 163 -1.39 -2.53 33.23
N TYR A 164 -0.67 -2.38 34.34
CA TYR A 164 -0.86 -3.23 35.52
C TYR A 164 -2.21 -3.00 36.20
N PHE A 165 -2.69 -1.75 36.21
CA PHE A 165 -4.03 -1.44 36.67
C PHE A 165 -5.11 -2.17 35.87
N ILE A 166 -5.01 -2.18 34.53
CA ILE A 166 -5.94 -2.91 33.67
C ILE A 166 -5.88 -4.43 33.92
N LEU A 167 -4.69 -5.02 34.01
CA LEU A 167 -4.53 -6.45 34.31
C LEU A 167 -5.19 -6.83 35.65
N GLN A 168 -5.03 -6.00 36.68
CA GLN A 168 -5.70 -6.22 37.97
C GLN A 168 -7.23 -6.15 37.89
N LEU A 169 -7.78 -5.28 37.04
CA LEU A 169 -9.22 -5.19 36.83
C LEU A 169 -9.78 -6.43 36.12
N GLU A 170 -9.05 -6.96 35.14
CA GLU A 170 -9.40 -8.19 34.44
C GLU A 170 -9.40 -9.40 35.38
N ASP A 171 -8.37 -9.53 36.23
CA ASP A 171 -8.27 -10.58 37.25
C ASP A 171 -9.39 -10.50 38.30
N ALA A 172 -9.85 -9.27 38.62
CA ALA A 172 -10.96 -9.04 39.54
C ALA A 172 -12.36 -9.31 38.92
N GLY A 173 -12.42 -9.83 37.69
CA GLY A 173 -13.67 -10.13 36.98
C GLY A 173 -14.46 -8.88 36.55
N LYS A 174 -13.86 -7.69 36.66
CA LYS A 174 -14.47 -6.42 36.24
C LYS A 174 -14.06 -6.15 34.80
N LYS A 175 -14.83 -6.65 33.83
CA LYS A 175 -14.61 -6.28 32.42
C LYS A 175 -14.79 -4.78 32.24
N LEU A 176 -13.70 -4.07 32.03
CA LEU A 176 -13.75 -2.74 31.46
C LEU A 176 -14.18 -2.88 29.99
N CYS A 177 -15.16 -2.10 29.55
CA CYS A 177 -15.48 -1.95 28.14
C CYS A 177 -14.34 -1.18 27.45
N LEU A 178 -13.17 -1.80 27.30
CA LEU A 178 -12.19 -1.36 26.33
C LEU A 178 -12.86 -1.41 24.95
N PRO A 179 -12.55 -0.47 24.04
CA PRO A 179 -13.09 -0.51 22.69
C PRO A 179 -12.82 -1.89 22.10
N LYS A 180 -13.86 -2.50 21.51
CA LYS A 180 -13.86 -3.89 21.02
C LYS A 180 -12.73 -4.21 20.02
N SER A 181 -12.01 -3.20 19.55
CA SER A 181 -10.77 -3.30 18.76
C SER A 181 -9.56 -3.90 19.50
N LEU A 182 -9.68 -4.16 20.80
CA LEU A 182 -8.61 -4.72 21.64
C LEU A 182 -8.87 -6.16 22.09
N THR A 183 -9.99 -6.74 21.67
CA THR A 183 -10.33 -8.14 22.00
C THR A 183 -10.75 -8.88 20.74
N ASN A 184 -9.75 -9.56 20.14
CA ASN A 184 -9.79 -10.51 19.02
C ASN A 184 -10.15 -9.98 17.63
#